data_AF-A0A3P3ZQQ3-F1
#
_entry.id   AF-A0A3P3ZQQ3-F1
#
_cell.length_a   1.000
_cell.length_b   1.000
_cell.length_c   1.000
_cell.angle_alpha   90.00
_cell.angle_beta   90.00
_cell.angle_gamma   90.00
#
_symmetry.space_group_name_H-M   'P 1'
#
loop_
_entity.id
_entity.type
_entity.pdbx_description
1 polymer ?
#
loop_
_entity_poly.entity_id
_entity_poly.type
_entity_poly.pdbx_seq_one_letter_code
_entity_poly.pdbx_strand_id
1 'polypeptide(L)'
;MLVLAIGCITRFLVKKLFCFCVAATSEPKMQISIGHVDTGKTGKGDQTMKDRAHDEAMAEMFRDDPGYAIQLLNSILEDGDQSELLITLRQMTKAFGGVQTVAETAHLSTTQLYRTLSPEGNPVLSSLSAILKAMGLRLAVQSVQTPHAHA
;
A
#
# COMPACT_ATOMS: atom_id res chain seq x y z
N MET A 1 -35.32 -8.68 -24.50
CA MET A 1 -36.26 -9.81 -24.27
C MET A 1 -35.52 -11.07 -24.70
N LEU A 2 -35.21 -12.07 -23.88
CA LEU A 2 -35.98 -12.63 -22.77
C LEU A 2 -35.01 -13.58 -22.00
N VAL A 3 -34.83 -13.30 -20.71
CA VAL A 3 -34.75 -14.29 -19.60
C VAL A 3 -33.43 -15.04 -19.30
N LEU A 4 -32.91 -14.68 -18.11
CA LEU A 4 -32.33 -15.49 -17.01
C LEU A 4 -31.43 -16.70 -17.32
N ALA A 5 -30.19 -16.61 -16.83
CA ALA A 5 -29.56 -17.70 -16.08
C ALA A 5 -28.58 -17.14 -15.03
N ILE A 6 -29.16 -16.59 -13.96
CA ILE A 6 -28.50 -16.50 -12.66
C ILE A 6 -28.49 -17.92 -12.10
N GLY A 7 -27.30 -18.47 -11.83
CA GLY A 7 -27.15 -19.66 -10.99
C GLY A 7 -26.20 -20.70 -11.55
N CYS A 8 -24.96 -20.68 -11.07
CA CYS A 8 -24.26 -21.88 -10.59
C CYS A 8 -22.88 -21.48 -10.02
N ILE A 9 -22.91 -20.79 -8.88
CA ILE A 9 -21.85 -20.97 -7.88
C ILE A 9 -22.00 -22.42 -7.35
N THR A 10 -20.86 -23.03 -7.02
CA THR A 10 -20.63 -24.22 -6.18
C THR A 10 -20.28 -25.54 -6.90
N ARG A 11 -19.13 -26.10 -6.48
CA ARG A 11 -18.60 -27.47 -6.65
C ARG A 11 -17.60 -27.72 -7.78
N PHE A 12 -16.34 -27.32 -7.55
CA PHE A 12 -15.20 -28.09 -8.05
C PHE A 12 -14.41 -28.64 -6.86
N LEU A 13 -15.01 -29.65 -6.21
CA LEU A 13 -14.40 -30.41 -5.13
C LEU A 13 -13.62 -31.60 -5.75
N VAL A 14 -12.30 -31.49 -5.69
CA VAL A 14 -11.31 -32.48 -5.22
C VAL A 14 -11.74 -33.96 -5.22
N LYS A 15 -11.03 -34.82 -5.98
CA LYS A 15 -10.30 -36.03 -5.53
C LYS A 15 -10.07 -37.03 -6.68
N LYS A 16 -8.80 -37.36 -6.95
CA LYS A 16 -8.18 -38.69 -6.72
C LYS A 16 -6.94 -38.89 -7.60
N LEU A 17 -5.77 -38.93 -6.95
CA LEU A 17 -4.76 -39.99 -7.06
C LEU A 17 -3.68 -39.69 -6.01
N PHE A 18 -3.74 -40.26 -4.80
CA PHE A 18 -3.36 -41.62 -4.40
C PHE A 18 -1.85 -41.91 -4.50
N CYS A 19 -1.19 -41.88 -3.33
CA CYS A 19 -0.05 -42.69 -2.87
C CYS A 19 0.31 -42.14 -1.47
N PHE A 20 -0.24 -42.64 -0.36
CA PHE A 20 0.10 -43.88 0.34
C PHE A 20 1.60 -44.09 0.58
N CYS A 21 2.10 -43.52 1.69
CA CYS A 21 3.19 -44.09 2.49
C CYS A 21 2.97 -43.74 3.97
N VAL A 22 2.63 -44.77 4.72
CA VAL A 22 2.53 -44.85 6.19
C VAL A 22 3.93 -45.08 6.76
N ALA A 23 4.34 -44.26 7.73
CA ALA A 23 5.40 -44.55 8.72
C ALA A 23 5.20 -43.56 9.90
N ALA A 24 4.53 -43.97 10.98
CA ALA A 24 5.11 -44.57 12.18
C ALA A 24 5.90 -43.58 13.07
N THR A 25 5.17 -43.04 14.05
CA THR A 25 5.51 -42.71 15.46
C THR A 25 6.95 -42.35 15.86
N SER A 26 7.14 -41.15 16.44
CA SER A 26 7.59 -40.98 17.84
C SER A 26 7.62 -39.49 18.25
N GLU A 27 6.93 -39.12 19.34
CA GLU A 27 7.27 -37.92 20.14
C GLU A 27 8.47 -38.24 21.05
N PRO A 28 9.24 -37.23 21.50
CA PRO A 28 9.08 -36.89 22.92
C PRO A 28 9.40 -35.43 23.36
N LYS A 29 8.70 -35.05 24.43
CA LYS A 29 9.08 -34.22 25.59
C LYS A 29 9.44 -32.72 25.42
N MET A 30 8.42 -31.94 25.76
CA MET A 30 8.41 -30.74 26.60
C MET A 30 9.64 -30.51 27.51
N GLN A 31 10.25 -29.33 27.39
CA GLN A 31 10.79 -28.56 28.52
C GLN A 31 10.41 -27.09 28.37
N ILE A 32 9.61 -26.62 29.32
CA ILE A 32 9.29 -25.21 29.53
C ILE A 32 10.42 -24.69 30.43
N SER A 33 11.36 -23.92 29.87
CA SER A 33 12.26 -23.09 30.67
C SER A 33 11.67 -21.68 30.67
N ILE A 34 10.99 -21.36 31.77
CA ILE A 34 10.59 -20.01 32.15
C ILE A 34 11.88 -19.24 32.43
N GLY A 35 12.30 -18.42 31.47
CA GLY A 35 13.40 -17.48 31.59
C GLY A 35 12.87 -16.07 31.32
N HIS A 36 12.65 -15.33 32.41
CA HIS A 36 12.56 -13.88 32.55
C HIS A 36 11.71 -13.09 31.53
N VAL A 37 10.55 -12.60 31.99
CA VAL A 37 9.77 -11.56 31.30
C VAL A 37 10.47 -10.22 31.51
N ASP A 38 11.30 -9.83 30.55
CA ASP A 38 11.69 -8.43 30.41
C ASP A 38 10.46 -7.63 29.97
N THR A 39 9.93 -6.84 30.90
CA THR A 39 8.88 -5.86 30.63
C THR A 39 9.50 -4.71 29.85
N GLY A 40 9.58 -4.88 28.52
CA GLY A 40 9.97 -3.86 27.56
C GLY A 40 8.77 -3.46 26.69
N LYS A 41 8.33 -2.21 26.82
CA LYS A 41 7.24 -1.57 26.08
C LYS A 41 7.28 -1.85 24.57
N THR A 42 6.13 -2.16 23.95
CA THR A 42 5.55 -1.44 22.79
C THR A 42 4.34 -2.18 22.21
N GLY A 43 3.13 -1.66 22.44
CA GLY A 43 1.94 -2.03 21.67
C GLY A 43 1.99 -1.45 20.25
N LYS A 44 2.93 -1.89 19.42
CA LYS A 44 3.13 -1.43 18.01
C LYS A 44 2.87 -2.55 16.98
N GLY A 45 2.40 -3.71 17.42
CA GLY A 45 2.12 -4.86 16.56
C GLY A 45 0.75 -4.82 15.87
N ASP A 46 -0.27 -4.27 16.53
CA ASP A 46 -1.66 -4.25 16.02
C ASP A 46 -1.91 -3.14 15.00
N GLN A 47 -1.30 -1.95 15.19
CA GLN A 47 -1.42 -0.81 14.26
C GLN A 47 -0.81 -1.11 12.89
N THR A 48 0.38 -1.72 12.85
CA THR A 48 1.11 -2.02 11.60
C THR A 48 0.32 -2.89 10.62
N MET A 49 -0.54 -3.79 11.11
CA MET A 49 -1.38 -4.64 10.26
C MET A 49 -2.61 -3.89 9.73
N LYS A 50 -3.20 -3.03 10.55
CA LYS A 50 -4.34 -2.17 10.16
C LYS A 50 -3.93 -1.16 9.11
N ASP A 51 -2.77 -0.53 9.27
CA ASP A 51 -2.23 0.44 8.32
C ASP A 51 -1.98 -0.21 6.95
N ARG A 52 -1.41 -1.42 6.94
CA ARG A 52 -1.17 -2.18 5.70
C ARG A 52 -2.46 -2.56 4.97
N ALA A 53 -3.51 -2.93 5.71
CA ALA A 53 -4.81 -3.26 5.14
C ALA A 53 -5.51 -2.01 4.60
N HIS A 54 -5.44 -0.90 5.32
CA HIS A 54 -5.96 0.38 4.86
C HIS A 54 -5.26 0.84 3.58
N ASP A 55 -3.92 0.73 3.53
CA ASP A 55 -3.16 1.10 2.35
C ASP A 55 -3.51 0.24 1.12
N GLU A 56 -3.85 -1.03 1.32
CA GLU A 56 -4.28 -1.90 0.23
C GLU A 56 -5.68 -1.53 -0.28
N ALA A 57 -6.61 -1.24 0.63
CA ALA A 57 -7.96 -0.81 0.27
C ALA A 57 -7.93 0.52 -0.52
N MET A 58 -7.12 1.50 -0.08
CA MET A 58 -6.93 2.75 -0.82
C MET A 58 -6.28 2.51 -2.19
N ALA A 59 -5.30 1.61 -2.26
CA ALA A 59 -4.65 1.27 -3.53
C ALA A 59 -5.62 0.63 -4.54
N GLU A 60 -6.57 -0.19 -4.08
CA GLU A 60 -7.63 -0.74 -4.92
C GLU A 60 -8.52 0.38 -5.48
N MET A 61 -8.97 1.32 -4.64
CA MET A 61 -9.77 2.48 -5.09
C MET A 61 -9.02 3.34 -6.12
N PHE A 62 -7.71 3.55 -5.94
CA PHE A 62 -6.91 4.31 -6.91
C PHE A 62 -6.68 3.57 -8.24
N ARG A 63 -6.70 2.24 -8.24
CA ARG A 63 -6.65 1.44 -9.49
C ARG A 63 -7.97 1.56 -10.25
N ASP A 64 -9.09 1.57 -9.55
CA ASP A 64 -10.42 1.68 -10.13
C ASP A 64 -10.71 3.09 -10.67
N ASP A 65 -10.30 4.13 -9.93
CA ASP A 65 -10.40 5.53 -10.36
C ASP A 65 -9.08 6.30 -10.17
N PRO A 66 -8.21 6.29 -11.20
CA PRO A 66 -6.98 7.08 -11.19
C PRO A 66 -7.22 8.59 -11.15
N GLY A 67 -8.38 9.06 -11.63
CA GLY A 67 -8.74 10.49 -11.61
C GLY A 67 -8.98 10.98 -10.20
N TYR A 68 -9.67 10.18 -9.38
CA TYR A 68 -9.85 10.45 -7.95
C TYR A 68 -8.51 10.54 -7.21
N ALA A 69 -7.57 9.63 -7.48
CA ALA A 69 -6.24 9.65 -6.85
C ALA A 69 -5.49 10.98 -7.12
N ILE A 70 -5.58 11.50 -8.34
CA ILE A 70 -4.96 12.79 -8.72
C ILE A 70 -5.67 13.96 -8.03
N GLN A 71 -7.00 13.95 -7.97
CA GLN A 71 -7.77 15.00 -7.29
C GLN A 71 -7.43 15.05 -5.80
N LEU A 72 -7.43 13.90 -5.13
CA LEU A 72 -7.06 13.79 -3.72
C LEU A 72 -5.63 14.27 -3.47
N LEU A 73 -4.67 13.85 -4.30
CA LEU A 73 -3.28 14.29 -4.17
C LEU A 73 -3.14 15.82 -4.32
N ASN A 74 -3.88 16.43 -5.25
CA ASN A 74 -3.89 17.89 -5.43
C ASN A 74 -4.52 18.60 -4.23
N SER A 75 -5.63 18.10 -3.69
CA SER A 75 -6.25 18.68 -2.49
C SER A 75 -5.33 18.64 -1.27
N ILE A 76 -4.57 17.54 -1.10
CA ILE A 76 -3.57 17.44 -0.03
C ILE A 76 -2.42 18.42 -0.25
N LEU A 77 -1.97 18.61 -1.50
CA LEU A 77 -0.94 19.61 -1.82
C LEU A 77 -1.40 21.06 -1.60
N GLU A 78 -2.71 21.31 -1.69
CA GLU A 78 -3.31 22.63 -1.49
C GLU A 78 -3.43 22.97 0.00
N ASP A 79 -4.07 22.10 0.80
CA ASP A 79 -4.47 22.42 2.18
C ASP A 79 -4.08 21.35 3.22
N GLY A 80 -3.51 20.22 2.79
CA GLY A 80 -3.17 19.09 3.66
C GLY A 80 -1.83 19.24 4.36
N ASP A 81 -1.46 18.20 5.12
CA ASP A 81 -0.14 18.10 5.74
C ASP A 81 0.81 17.15 5.01
N GLN A 82 2.10 17.25 5.34
CA GLN A 82 3.14 16.43 4.73
C GLN A 82 2.95 14.93 4.99
N SER A 83 2.46 14.55 6.17
CA SER A 83 2.28 13.15 6.52
C SER A 83 1.18 12.51 5.68
N GLU A 84 0.08 13.23 5.46
CA GLU A 84 -1.02 12.84 4.56
C GLU A 84 -0.50 12.66 3.14
N LEU A 85 0.27 13.63 2.62
CA LEU A 85 0.88 13.54 1.30
C LEU A 85 1.70 12.26 1.13
N LEU A 86 2.56 11.95 2.10
CA LEU A 86 3.46 10.79 2.04
C LEU A 86 2.71 9.46 2.20
N ILE A 87 1.66 9.43 3.02
CA ILE A 87 0.78 8.27 3.14
C ILE A 87 0.04 8.03 1.83
N THR A 88 -0.58 9.05 1.24
CA THR A 88 -1.29 8.91 -0.05
C THR A 88 -0.35 8.50 -1.17
N LEU A 89 0.87 9.06 -1.25
CA LEU A 89 1.85 8.65 -2.26
C LEU A 89 2.29 7.18 -2.09
N ARG A 90 2.34 6.66 -0.86
CA ARG A 90 2.61 5.23 -0.60
C ARG A 90 1.48 4.35 -1.10
N GLN A 91 0.24 4.76 -0.88
CA GLN A 91 -0.96 4.06 -1.35
C GLN A 91 -1.04 4.08 -2.88
N MET A 92 -0.76 5.23 -3.50
CA MET A 92 -0.62 5.32 -4.95
C MET A 92 0.54 4.44 -5.46
N THR A 93 1.69 4.42 -4.80
CA THR A 93 2.80 3.53 -5.19
C THR A 93 2.36 2.06 -5.30
N LYS A 94 1.47 1.59 -4.41
CA LYS A 94 0.88 0.25 -4.52
C LYS A 94 -0.07 0.09 -5.72
N ALA A 95 -0.88 1.10 -6.00
CA ALA A 95 -1.79 1.09 -7.14
C ALA A 95 -1.05 1.08 -8.49
N PHE A 96 0.08 1.78 -8.58
CA PHE A 96 0.88 1.97 -9.79
C PHE A 96 1.95 0.87 -9.98
N GLY A 97 1.56 -0.39 -9.81
CA GLY A 97 2.44 -1.55 -10.04
C GLY A 97 3.29 -1.98 -8.84
N GLY A 98 3.19 -1.27 -7.71
CA GLY A 98 3.85 -1.64 -6.47
C GLY A 98 5.22 -0.98 -6.27
N VAL A 99 5.74 -1.17 -5.05
CA VAL A 99 6.96 -0.50 -4.58
C VAL A 99 8.17 -0.81 -5.46
N GLN A 100 8.30 -2.06 -5.93
CA GLN A 100 9.44 -2.45 -6.76
C GLN A 100 9.43 -1.73 -8.10
N THR A 101 8.30 -1.77 -8.82
CA THR A 101 8.14 -1.14 -10.14
C THR A 101 8.37 0.37 -10.08
N VAL A 102 7.80 1.04 -9.08
CA VAL A 102 7.96 2.49 -8.91
C VAL A 102 9.41 2.84 -8.53
N ALA A 103 10.04 2.08 -7.63
CA ALA A 103 11.43 2.32 -7.24
C ALA A 103 12.39 2.17 -8.43
N GLU A 104 12.24 1.12 -9.22
CA GLU A 104 13.04 0.87 -10.41
C GLU A 104 12.89 2.01 -11.44
N THR A 105 11.64 2.40 -11.73
CA THR A 105 11.33 3.49 -12.68
C THR A 105 11.82 4.85 -12.19
N ALA A 106 11.77 5.10 -10.88
CA ALA A 106 12.27 6.32 -10.26
C ALA A 106 13.80 6.32 -10.05
N HIS A 107 14.49 5.23 -10.38
CA HIS A 107 15.92 5.02 -10.10
C HIS A 107 16.29 5.16 -8.61
N LEU A 108 15.42 4.67 -7.73
CA LEU A 108 15.62 4.63 -6.28
C LEU A 108 15.72 3.18 -5.79
N SER A 109 16.41 2.97 -4.67
CA SER A 109 16.29 1.68 -3.98
C SER A 109 14.92 1.57 -3.28
N THR A 110 14.40 0.36 -3.13
CA THR A 110 13.13 0.10 -2.40
C THR A 110 13.21 0.59 -0.95
N THR A 111 14.34 0.38 -0.28
CA THR A 111 14.59 0.90 1.08
C THR A 111 14.53 2.42 1.12
N GLN A 112 15.11 3.10 0.12
CA GLN A 112 15.03 4.55 0.02
C GLN A 112 13.59 5.00 -0.21
N LEU A 113 12.85 4.34 -1.11
CA LEU A 113 11.44 4.66 -1.37
C LEU A 113 10.59 4.52 -0.09
N TYR A 114 10.75 3.43 0.66
CA TYR A 114 10.04 3.23 1.93
C TYR A 114 10.37 4.31 2.97
N ARG A 115 11.66 4.67 3.12
CA ARG A 115 12.08 5.73 4.05
C ARG A 115 11.52 7.08 3.61
N THR A 116 11.61 7.38 2.32
CA THR A 116 11.17 8.65 1.74
C THR A 116 9.67 8.85 1.86
N LEU A 117 8.87 7.80 1.62
CA LEU A 117 7.42 7.89 1.72
C LEU A 117 6.89 7.62 3.12
N SER A 118 7.72 7.32 4.13
CA SER A 118 7.24 7.08 5.49
C SER A 118 6.48 8.29 6.05
N PRO A 119 5.61 8.14 7.07
CA PRO A 119 4.85 9.27 7.63
C PRO A 119 5.73 10.45 8.05
N GLU A 120 6.94 10.16 8.55
CA GLU A 120 7.96 11.14 8.97
C GLU A 120 9.03 11.38 7.88
N GLY A 121 8.76 10.97 6.65
CA GLY A 121 9.69 11.11 5.54
C GLY A 121 9.91 12.58 5.17
N ASN A 122 11.09 12.91 4.65
CA ASN A 122 11.39 14.23 4.12
C ASN A 122 12.01 14.10 2.72
N PRO A 123 11.19 13.91 1.67
CA PRO A 123 11.70 13.83 0.31
C PRO A 123 12.34 15.15 -0.11
N VAL A 124 13.57 15.08 -0.61
CA VAL A 124 14.09 16.16 -1.45
C VAL A 124 13.26 16.26 -2.74
N LEU A 125 13.14 17.47 -3.29
CA LEU A 125 12.29 17.74 -4.45
C LEU A 125 12.61 16.84 -5.66
N SER A 126 13.88 16.46 -5.85
CA SER A 126 14.32 15.56 -6.93
C SER A 126 13.72 14.15 -6.78
N SER A 127 13.77 13.58 -5.58
CA SER A 127 13.18 12.27 -5.27
C SER A 127 11.66 12.30 -5.41
N LEU A 128 11.00 13.34 -4.87
CA LEU A 128 9.55 13.50 -5.02
C LEU A 128 9.16 13.56 -6.50
N SER A 129 9.86 14.37 -7.28
CA SER A 129 9.63 14.52 -8.72
C SER A 129 9.87 13.22 -9.48
N ALA A 130 10.89 12.43 -9.12
CA ALA A 130 11.17 11.14 -9.74
C ALA A 130 10.06 10.11 -9.45
N ILE A 131 9.57 10.06 -8.21
CA ILE A 131 8.45 9.20 -7.81
C ILE A 131 7.17 9.58 -8.54
N LEU A 132 6.84 10.87 -8.61
CA LEU A 132 5.68 11.36 -9.37
C LEU A 132 5.80 11.00 -10.85
N LYS A 133 6.96 11.22 -11.47
CA LYS A 133 7.21 10.86 -12.87
C LYS A 133 7.08 9.36 -13.14
N ALA A 134 7.54 8.51 -12.22
CA ALA A 134 7.36 7.07 -12.32
C ALA A 134 5.88 6.65 -12.35
N MET A 135 5.00 7.45 -11.75
CA MET A 135 3.54 7.29 -11.80
C MET A 135 2.87 8.10 -12.93
N GLY A 136 3.65 8.73 -13.82
CA GLY A 136 3.13 9.56 -14.92
C GLY A 136 2.63 10.95 -14.50
N LEU A 137 2.98 11.42 -13.30
CA LEU A 137 2.53 12.67 -12.71
C LEU A 137 3.64 13.74 -12.69
N ARG A 138 3.24 15.01 -12.53
CA ARG A 138 4.15 16.14 -12.36
C ARG A 138 3.53 17.19 -11.45
N LEU A 139 4.37 17.93 -10.73
CA LEU A 139 3.96 19.15 -10.03
C LEU A 139 3.78 20.28 -11.04
N ALA A 140 2.83 21.17 -10.77
CA ALA A 140 2.60 22.39 -11.53
C ALA A 140 2.49 23.57 -10.57
N VAL A 141 3.05 24.72 -10.97
CA VAL A 141 2.96 25.96 -10.20
C VAL A 141 1.69 26.68 -10.62
N GLN A 142 0.88 27.08 -9.64
CA GLN A 142 -0.31 27.90 -9.82
C GLN A 142 -0.15 29.22 -9.04
N SER A 143 -0.92 30.23 -9.41
CA SER A 143 -0.96 31.48 -8.62
C SER A 143 -1.74 31.24 -7.34
N VAL A 144 -1.21 31.70 -6.20
CA VAL A 144 -1.91 31.66 -4.89
C VAL A 144 -3.13 32.58 -4.88
N GLN A 145 -3.20 33.53 -5.81
CA GLN A 145 -4.35 34.41 -6.01
C GLN A 145 -4.77 34.36 -7.47
N THR A 146 -6.03 34.03 -7.73
CA THR A 146 -6.62 34.34 -9.03
C THR A 146 -6.70 35.87 -9.11
N PRO A 147 -6.14 36.55 -10.13
CA PRO A 147 -6.28 37.99 -10.24
C PRO A 147 -7.77 38.33 -10.20
N HIS A 148 -8.21 39.01 -9.15
CA HIS A 148 -9.54 39.60 -9.13
C HIS A 148 -9.58 40.59 -10.28
N ALA A 149 -10.26 40.23 -11.36
CA ALA A 149 -10.55 41.12 -12.46
C ALA A 149 -11.46 42.23 -11.91
N HIS A 150 -10.86 43.32 -11.45
CA HIS A 150 -11.55 44.58 -11.23
C HIS A 150 -11.90 45.15 -12.61
N ALA A 151 -13.16 44.96 -13.01
CA ALA A 151 -13.79 45.72 -14.07
C ALA A 151 -14.34 47.03 -13.50
#